data_AF-K9QGH0-F1
#
_entry.id   AF-K9QGH0-F1
#
_cell.length_a   1.000
_cell.length_b   1.000
_cell.length_c   1.000
_cell.angle_alpha   90.00
_cell.angle_beta   90.00
_cell.angle_gamma   90.00
#
_symmetry.space_group_name_H-M   'P 1'
#
loop_
_entity.id
_entity.type
_entity.pdbx_description
1 polymer ?
#
loop_
_entity_poly.entity_id
_entity_poly.type
_entity_poly.pdbx_seq_one_letter_code
_entity_poly.pdbx_strand_id
1 'polypeptide(L)'
;MKLDTAPVAISAKDLPELKEDTTSQLTTLITESPKKRESAFVVFSTTFVTIFLAEIGDKTQLSTLLMSAESHAPWLVFLGSGAALITTSLLGVLLGSWISNRLSPKTVEKSAGVMLLLISVMLFWDVLQG
;
A
#
# COMPACT_ATOMS: atom_id res chain seq x y z
N MET A 1 59.39 -37.56 15.96
CA MET A 1 58.36 -38.08 15.05
C MET A 1 57.87 -36.90 14.22
N LYS A 2 58.03 -36.95 12.90
CA LYS A 2 57.70 -35.86 11.97
C LYS A 2 56.18 -35.63 11.98
N LEU A 3 55.75 -34.38 12.18
CA LEU A 3 54.38 -33.94 11.93
C LEU A 3 54.23 -33.92 10.41
N ASP A 4 53.54 -34.92 9.85
CA ASP A 4 53.22 -34.99 8.43
C ASP A 4 52.07 -34.01 8.16
N THR A 5 52.45 -32.78 7.81
CA THR A 5 51.55 -31.70 7.43
C THR A 5 51.08 -31.93 5.99
N ALA A 6 50.27 -32.96 5.76
CA ALA A 6 49.58 -33.12 4.48
C ALA A 6 48.47 -32.06 4.39
N PRO A 7 48.39 -31.26 3.31
CA PRO A 7 47.25 -30.38 3.11
C PRO A 7 46.02 -31.27 2.92
N VAL A 8 45.05 -31.18 3.83
CA VAL A 8 43.73 -31.76 3.63
C VAL A 8 43.09 -30.97 2.48
N ALA A 9 43.41 -31.39 1.26
CA ALA A 9 42.69 -31.00 0.07
C ALA A 9 41.30 -31.60 0.22
N ILE A 10 40.38 -30.84 0.81
CA ILE A 10 38.96 -31.13 0.80
C ILE A 10 38.56 -31.06 -0.68
N SER A 11 38.63 -32.22 -1.32
CA SER A 11 38.16 -32.46 -2.68
C SER A 11 36.71 -31.98 -2.73
N ALA A 12 36.44 -30.94 -3.52
CA ALA A 12 35.09 -30.45 -3.79
C ALA A 12 34.15 -31.53 -4.37
N LYS A 13 34.71 -32.69 -4.72
CA LYS A 13 34.03 -33.89 -5.21
C LYS A 13 33.38 -34.73 -4.11
N ASP A 14 33.82 -34.55 -2.86
CA ASP A 14 33.30 -35.24 -1.67
C ASP A 14 32.38 -34.32 -0.83
N LEU A 15 32.01 -33.15 -1.36
CA LEU A 15 30.92 -32.39 -0.77
C LEU A 15 29.63 -33.20 -1.02
N PRO A 16 28.87 -33.61 0.00
CA PRO A 16 27.58 -34.24 -0.22
C PRO A 16 26.76 -33.30 -1.10
N GLU A 17 26.28 -33.78 -2.25
CA GLU A 17 25.43 -33.02 -3.15
C GLU A 17 24.22 -32.54 -2.33
N LEU A 18 24.27 -31.26 -1.96
CA LEU A 18 23.38 -30.69 -0.95
C LEU A 18 22.01 -30.67 -1.60
N LYS A 19 21.17 -31.65 -1.23
CA LYS A 19 19.82 -31.85 -1.79
C LYS A 19 19.16 -30.49 -1.96
N GLU A 20 18.73 -30.18 -3.19
CA GLU A 20 17.99 -28.96 -3.53
C GLU A 20 16.79 -28.73 -2.60
N ASP A 21 16.21 -29.84 -2.11
CA ASP A 21 15.18 -29.88 -1.05
C ASP A 21 15.70 -29.25 0.25
N THR A 22 16.85 -29.68 0.78
CA THR A 22 17.45 -29.15 2.01
C THR A 22 17.84 -27.68 1.86
N THR A 23 18.37 -27.26 0.72
CA THR A 23 18.67 -25.83 0.47
C THR A 23 17.40 -25.01 0.36
N SER A 24 16.34 -25.50 -0.29
CA SER A 24 15.04 -24.84 -0.31
C SER A 24 14.38 -24.79 1.07
N GLN A 25 14.55 -25.83 1.89
CA GLN A 25 14.05 -25.90 3.27
C GLN A 25 14.86 -24.97 4.18
N LEU A 26 16.19 -24.90 4.02
CA LEU A 26 17.05 -23.98 4.76
C LEU A 26 16.81 -22.53 4.31
N THR A 27 16.62 -22.28 3.02
CA THR A 27 16.24 -20.97 2.49
C THR A 27 14.84 -20.58 2.96
N THR A 28 13.86 -21.48 3.03
CA THR A 28 12.53 -21.18 3.59
C THR A 28 12.56 -20.98 5.11
N LEU A 29 13.35 -21.75 5.86
CA LEU A 29 13.56 -21.56 7.30
C LEU A 29 14.35 -20.28 7.63
N ILE A 30 15.23 -19.83 6.74
CA ILE A 30 15.97 -18.55 6.86
C ILE A 30 15.15 -17.37 6.32
N THR A 31 14.21 -17.59 5.38
CA THR A 31 13.37 -16.55 4.75
C THR A 31 12.05 -16.32 5.49
N GLU A 32 11.55 -17.28 6.27
CA GLU A 32 10.41 -17.09 7.18
C GLU A 32 10.84 -16.21 8.37
N SER A 33 10.96 -14.90 8.10
CA SER A 33 11.02 -13.90 9.15
C SER A 33 9.76 -14.04 10.01
N PRO A 34 9.87 -14.21 11.33
CA PRO A 34 8.72 -14.48 12.17
C PRO A 34 7.71 -13.35 11.99
N LYS A 35 6.51 -13.68 11.49
CA LYS A 35 5.39 -12.75 11.31
C LYS A 35 5.06 -12.14 12.66
N LYS A 36 5.71 -11.01 12.96
CA LYS A 36 5.56 -10.27 14.19
C LYS A 36 4.08 -9.96 14.30
N ARG A 37 3.41 -10.43 15.36
CA ARG A 37 2.06 -9.99 15.68
C ARG A 37 2.18 -8.51 16.02
N GLU A 38 2.05 -7.65 15.00
CA GLU A 38 1.94 -6.23 15.24
C GLU A 38 0.74 -6.03 16.14
N SER A 39 0.97 -5.31 17.25
CA SER A 39 -0.12 -4.93 18.13
C SER A 39 -1.17 -4.19 17.31
N ALA A 40 -2.45 -4.45 17.54
CA ALA A 40 -3.54 -3.74 16.86
C ALA A 40 -3.39 -2.22 17.00
N PHE A 41 -2.77 -1.76 18.10
CA PHE A 41 -2.43 -0.36 18.29
C PHE A 41 -1.36 0.16 17.33
N VAL A 42 -0.37 -0.67 16.98
CA VAL A 42 0.65 -0.32 15.97
C VAL A 42 -0.01 -0.21 14.60
N VAL A 43 -0.83 -1.19 14.20
CA VAL A 43 -1.56 -1.16 12.93
C VAL A 43 -2.51 0.03 12.84
N PHE A 44 -3.24 0.32 13.92
CA PHE A 44 -4.11 1.49 13.99
C PHE A 44 -3.31 2.79 13.87
N SER A 45 -2.22 2.94 14.63
CA SER A 45 -1.43 4.17 14.66
C SER A 45 -0.74 4.43 13.32
N THR A 46 -0.16 3.40 12.70
CA THR A 46 0.49 3.53 11.39
C THR A 46 -0.52 3.88 10.33
N THR A 47 -1.64 3.16 10.27
CA THR A 47 -2.72 3.44 9.30
C THR A 47 -3.30 4.83 9.50
N PHE A 48 -3.58 5.23 10.76
CA PHE A 48 -4.09 6.56 11.08
C PHE A 48 -3.10 7.65 10.65
N VAL A 49 -1.83 7.57 11.04
CA VAL A 49 -0.83 8.58 10.68
C VAL A 49 -0.63 8.67 9.17
N THR A 50 -0.57 7.52 8.47
CA THR A 50 -0.43 7.50 7.01
C THR A 50 -1.63 8.14 6.31
N ILE A 51 -2.85 7.77 6.69
CA ILE A 51 -4.06 8.35 6.07
C ILE A 51 -4.21 9.81 6.46
N PHE A 52 -3.98 10.16 7.72
CA PHE A 52 -4.04 11.54 8.19
C PHE A 52 -3.06 12.43 7.43
N LEU A 53 -1.80 12.04 7.26
CA LEU A 53 -0.85 12.81 6.45
C LEU A 53 -1.26 12.90 4.98
N ALA A 54 -1.84 11.83 4.42
CA ALA A 54 -2.33 11.84 3.05
C ALA A 54 -3.55 12.75 2.85
N GLU A 55 -4.38 12.93 3.89
CA GLU A 55 -5.61 13.73 3.82
C GLU A 55 -5.50 15.12 4.45
N ILE A 56 -4.42 15.46 5.17
CA ILE A 56 -4.29 16.78 5.79
C ILE A 56 -4.26 17.86 4.72
N GLY A 57 -5.27 18.74 4.77
CA GLY A 57 -5.42 19.83 3.81
C GLY A 57 -6.07 19.41 2.49
N ASP A 58 -6.80 18.29 2.46
CA ASP A 58 -7.64 17.99 1.31
C ASP A 58 -8.60 19.17 1.02
N LYS A 59 -8.80 19.45 -0.27
CA LYS A 59 -9.67 20.54 -0.73
C LYS A 59 -11.09 20.38 -0.20
N THR A 60 -11.55 19.15 0.03
CA THR A 60 -12.85 18.86 0.62
C THR A 60 -12.94 19.33 2.07
N GLN A 61 -11.86 19.24 2.85
CA GLN A 61 -11.82 19.71 4.23
C GLN A 61 -11.89 21.24 4.31
N LEU A 62 -11.14 21.94 3.46
CA LEU A 62 -11.21 23.41 3.35
C LEU A 62 -12.59 23.88 2.87
N SER A 63 -13.17 23.21 1.87
CA SER A 63 -14.50 23.52 1.38
C SER A 63 -15.56 23.33 2.48
N THR A 64 -15.50 22.23 3.23
CA THR A 64 -16.43 21.97 4.34
C THR A 64 -16.25 22.98 5.47
N LEU A 65 -15.01 23.36 5.80
CA LEU A 65 -14.70 24.36 6.81
C LEU A 65 -15.22 25.74 6.42
N LEU A 66 -15.00 26.18 5.17
CA LEU A 66 -15.52 27.45 4.66
C LEU A 66 -17.05 27.46 4.66
N MET A 67 -17.67 26.39 4.18
CA MET A 67 -19.13 26.26 4.16
C MET A 67 -19.72 26.25 5.58
N SER A 68 -19.00 25.66 6.54
CA SER A 68 -19.38 25.70 7.96
C SER A 68 -19.15 27.08 8.59
N ALA A 69 -18.16 27.84 8.14
CA ALA A 69 -17.84 29.16 8.65
C ALA A 69 -18.81 30.24 8.15
N GLU A 70 -19.31 30.13 6.91
CA GLU A 70 -20.36 31.02 6.38
C GLU A 70 -21.78 30.61 6.79
N SER A 71 -22.01 29.35 7.18
CA SER A 71 -23.34 28.88 7.55
C SER A 71 -23.77 29.37 8.94
N HIS A 72 -24.98 29.92 9.02
CA HIS A 72 -25.66 30.19 10.29
C HIS A 72 -26.07 28.91 11.06
N ALA A 73 -25.91 27.72 10.46
CA ALA A 73 -26.23 26.43 11.04
C ALA A 73 -25.09 25.40 10.76
N PRO A 74 -24.00 25.42 11.54
CA PRO A 74 -22.83 24.54 11.32
C PRO A 74 -23.17 23.04 11.43
N TRP A 75 -24.15 22.69 12.28
CA TRP A 75 -24.63 21.31 12.41
C TRP A 75 -25.25 20.75 11.13
N LEU A 76 -25.94 21.59 10.34
CA LEU A 76 -26.50 21.18 9.05
C LEU A 76 -25.40 20.92 8.02
N VAL A 77 -24.34 21.73 8.03
CA VAL A 77 -23.18 21.54 7.16
C VAL A 77 -22.46 20.24 7.49
N PHE A 78 -22.27 19.94 8.78
CA PHE A 78 -21.68 18.69 9.24
C PHE A 78 -22.49 17.47 8.79
N LEU A 79 -23.82 17.49 8.99
CA LEU A 79 -24.68 16.39 8.55
C LEU A 79 -24.72 16.27 7.02
N GLY A 80 -24.75 17.39 6.31
CA GLY A 80 -24.75 17.41 4.84
C GLY A 80 -23.46 16.87 4.23
N SER A 81 -22.30 17.32 4.72
CA SER A 81 -21.01 16.82 4.26
C SER A 81 -20.79 15.36 4.65
N GLY A 82 -21.20 14.96 5.86
CA GLY A 82 -21.17 13.57 6.30
C GLY A 82 -22.05 12.66 5.43
N ALA A 83 -23.27 13.09 5.13
CA ALA A 83 -24.17 12.35 4.23
C ALA A 83 -23.62 12.27 2.80
N ALA A 84 -23.04 13.36 2.30
CA ALA A 84 -22.40 13.38 0.97
C ALA A 84 -21.20 12.41 0.91
N LEU A 85 -20.38 12.37 1.96
CA LEU A 85 -19.25 11.44 2.06
C LEU A 85 -19.72 9.99 2.07
N ILE A 86 -20.69 9.65 2.94
CA ILE A 86 -21.27 8.30 3.01
C ILE A 86 -21.85 7.89 1.66
N THR A 87 -22.60 8.77 1.02
CA THR A 87 -23.23 8.51 -0.29
C THR A 87 -22.17 8.27 -1.36
N THR A 88 -21.14 9.12 -1.41
CA THR A 88 -20.06 9.00 -2.39
C THR A 88 -19.24 7.73 -2.17
N SER A 89 -18.90 7.40 -0.93
CA SER A 89 -18.22 6.14 -0.59
C SER A 89 -19.06 4.92 -0.96
N LEU A 90 -20.37 4.94 -0.67
CA LEU A 90 -21.28 3.85 -1.03
C LEU A 90 -21.33 3.66 -2.56
N LEU A 91 -21.49 4.75 -3.31
CA LEU A 91 -21.46 4.71 -4.77
C LEU A 91 -20.13 4.18 -5.30
N GLY A 92 -19.00 4.62 -4.73
CA GLY A 92 -17.67 4.14 -5.09
C GLY A 92 -17.49 2.64 -4.85
N VAL A 93 -17.97 2.12 -3.72
CA VAL A 93 -17.92 0.68 -3.41
C VAL A 93 -18.82 -0.13 -4.35
N LEU A 94 -20.03 0.35 -4.64
CA LEU A 94 -20.95 -0.31 -5.58
C LEU A 94 -20.37 -0.37 -6.99
N LEU A 95 -19.87 0.76 -7.50
CA LEU A 95 -19.22 0.83 -8.81
C LEU A 95 -17.95 -0.02 -8.85
N GLY A 96 -17.11 0.06 -7.81
CA GLY A 96 -15.88 -0.71 -7.69
C GLY A 96 -16.14 -2.21 -7.64
N SER A 97 -17.15 -2.65 -6.89
CA SER A 97 -17.57 -4.06 -6.83
C SER A 97 -18.09 -4.55 -8.19
N TRP A 98 -18.91 -3.72 -8.87
CA TRP A 98 -19.40 -4.04 -10.20
C TRP A 98 -18.27 -4.16 -11.23
N ILE A 99 -17.29 -3.25 -11.20
CA ILE A 99 -16.11 -3.31 -12.08
C ILE A 99 -15.23 -4.52 -11.74
N SER A 100 -15.03 -4.81 -10.46
CA SER A 100 -14.18 -5.91 -10.00
C SER A 100 -14.76 -7.29 -10.35
N ASN A 101 -16.08 -7.41 -10.50
CA ASN A 101 -16.72 -8.65 -10.95
C ASN A 101 -16.63 -8.85 -12.47
N ARG A 102 -16.38 -7.79 -13.25
CA ARG A 102 -16.33 -7.84 -14.72
C ARG A 102 -14.92 -7.79 -15.29
N LEU A 103 -13.96 -7.21 -14.56
CA LEU A 103 -12.61 -6.94 -15.03
C LEU A 103 -11.58 -7.69 -14.20
N SER A 104 -10.54 -8.20 -14.87
CA SER A 104 -9.38 -8.79 -14.19
C SER A 104 -8.68 -7.75 -13.30
N PRO A 105 -8.21 -8.11 -12.09
CA PRO A 105 -7.51 -7.20 -11.18
C PRO A 105 -6.36 -6.43 -11.85
N LYS A 106 -5.62 -7.10 -12.75
CA LYS A 106 -4.52 -6.50 -13.51
C LYS A 106 -4.96 -5.36 -14.42
N THR A 107 -6.16 -5.45 -14.99
CA THR A 107 -6.72 -4.40 -15.85
C THR A 107 -7.11 -3.19 -15.01
N VAL A 108 -7.71 -3.41 -13.84
CA VAL A 108 -8.11 -2.33 -12.92
C VAL A 108 -6.87 -1.58 -12.42
N GLU A 109 -5.84 -2.29 -11.97
CA GLU A 109 -4.58 -1.70 -11.50
C GLU A 109 -3.90 -0.88 -12.61
N LYS A 110 -3.76 -1.45 -13.81
CA LYS A 110 -3.18 -0.74 -14.96
C LYS A 110 -4.00 0.50 -15.33
N SER A 111 -5.32 0.40 -15.31
CA SER A 111 -6.20 1.54 -15.61
C SER A 111 -6.06 2.67 -14.58
N ALA A 112 -6.00 2.34 -13.30
CA ALA A 112 -5.80 3.32 -12.23
C ALA A 112 -4.46 4.04 -12.38
N GLY A 113 -3.37 3.29 -12.66
CA GLY A 113 -2.06 3.88 -12.92
C GLY A 113 -2.04 4.80 -14.14
N VAL A 114 -2.64 4.38 -15.26
CA VAL A 114 -2.74 5.22 -16.47
C VAL A 114 -3.55 6.48 -16.21
N MET A 115 -4.67 6.37 -15.52
CA MET A 115 -5.54 7.50 -15.21
C MET A 115 -4.85 8.51 -14.29
N LEU A 116 -4.09 8.02 -13.31
CA LEU A 116 -3.27 8.86 -12.43
C LEU A 116 -2.13 9.57 -13.18
N LEU A 117 -1.48 8.88 -14.12
CA LEU A 117 -0.44 9.46 -14.97
C LEU A 117 -1.02 10.55 -15.88
N LEU A 118 -2.19 10.31 -16.48
CA LEU A 118 -2.88 11.30 -17.32
C LEU A 118 -3.26 12.55 -16.52
N ILE A 119 -3.84 12.39 -15.33
CA ILE A 119 -4.16 13.51 -14.43
C ILE A 119 -2.89 14.28 -14.07
N SER A 120 -1.80 13.57 -13.75
CA SER A 120 -0.51 14.20 -13.42
C SER A 120 0.05 15.03 -14.58
N VAL A 121 0.02 14.52 -15.82
CA VAL A 121 0.52 15.24 -17.00
C VAL A 121 -0.38 16.43 -17.31
N MET A 122 -1.70 16.26 -17.23
CA MET A 122 -2.66 17.33 -17.45
C MET A 122 -2.43 18.48 -16.46
N LEU A 123 -2.33 18.19 -15.17
CA LEU A 123 -2.05 19.21 -14.15
C LEU A 123 -0.70 19.89 -14.37
N PHE A 124 0.34 19.14 -14.75
CA PHE A 124 1.65 19.71 -15.04
C PHE A 124 1.62 20.67 -16.24
N TRP A 125 0.84 20.33 -17.27
CA TRP A 125 0.66 21.17 -18.45
C TRP A 125 -0.14 22.44 -18.12
N ASP A 126 -1.22 22.32 -17.35
CA ASP A 126 -2.01 23.46 -16.87
C ASP A 126 -1.14 24.44 -16.05
N VAL A 127 -0.22 23.92 -15.23
CA VAL A 127 0.75 24.74 -14.48
C VAL A 127 1.78 25.43 -15.38
N LEU A 128 2.16 24.83 -16.51
CA LEU A 128 3.12 25.42 -17.46
C LEU A 128 2.48 26.51 -18.33
N GLN A 129 1.18 26.43 -18.61
CA GLN A 129 0.45 27.44 -19.38
C GLN A 129 -0.16 28.55 -18.51
N GLY A 130 -0.28 28.33 -17.21
CA GLY A 130 -0.80 29.26 -16.22
C GLY A 130 0.18 30.32 -15.74
#